data_AF-A0A834CD77-F1
#
_entry.id   AF-A0A834CD77-F1
#
_cell.length_a   1.000
_cell.length_b   1.000
_cell.length_c   1.000
_cell.angle_alpha   90.00
_cell.angle_beta   90.00
_cell.angle_gamma   90.00
#
_symmetry.space_group_name_H-M   'P 1'
#
loop_
_entity.id
_entity.type
_entity.pdbx_description
1 polymer ?
#
loop_
_entity_poly.entity_id
_entity_poly.type
_entity_poly.pdbx_seq_one_letter_code
_entity_poly.pdbx_strand_id
1 'polypeptide(L)'
;MAAASWSERVLHLLNRMNNFYSAGSCRASCVRFEVDGAQVGWIRPHVAALLSRYPQVFTCPRGGAVSLCQGLDSYEGRSEAVHAVLLALREEDCLTCLRGWRDERYSVMPRFSDPPVMWMERAATSLFGVKRYGVHVNAYTVSDGGEVSMWLARRSSTKQTYPGLLDNMAAGGLAAGVGIKHTLVKECQEEACVPEDTAMTARPAATVSYTYEDEEGVFPESQFVFDLEVPVGFRPRIGDGEVQDFYLLSIEKVKELLASDDFKPNSAMVVLDFLIRHAFVEPDSGLWLSSVSRPGSV
;
A
#
# COMPACT_ATOMS: atom_id res chain seq x y z
N MET A 1 24.33 -14.80 -19.37
CA MET A 1 24.14 -14.44 -17.95
C MET A 1 23.25 -15.50 -17.33
N ALA A 2 23.63 -16.11 -16.21
CA ALA A 2 22.77 -17.08 -15.53
C ALA A 2 21.48 -16.38 -15.09
N ALA A 3 20.33 -17.04 -15.24
CA ALA A 3 19.07 -16.51 -14.72
C ALA A 3 19.19 -16.37 -13.20
N ALA A 4 18.78 -15.23 -12.66
CA ALA A 4 18.75 -15.03 -11.21
C ALA A 4 17.95 -16.15 -10.53
N SER A 5 18.39 -16.56 -9.34
CA SER A 5 17.64 -17.47 -8.49
C SER A 5 16.33 -16.82 -8.02
N TRP A 6 15.38 -17.64 -7.54
CA TRP A 6 14.13 -17.14 -6.95
C TRP A 6 14.41 -16.18 -5.80
N SER A 7 15.33 -16.55 -4.90
CA SER A 7 15.72 -15.77 -3.72
C SER A 7 16.28 -14.41 -4.11
N GLU A 8 17.14 -14.34 -5.13
CA GLU A 8 17.66 -13.05 -5.63
C GLU A 8 16.54 -12.13 -6.14
N ARG A 9 15.54 -12.68 -6.83
CA ARG A 9 14.38 -11.91 -7.30
C ARG A 9 13.50 -11.42 -6.16
N VAL A 10 13.26 -12.26 -5.15
CA VAL A 10 12.51 -11.86 -3.95
C VAL A 10 13.28 -10.81 -3.13
N LEU A 11 14.60 -10.96 -2.99
CA LEU A 11 15.43 -9.94 -2.35
C LEU A 11 15.39 -8.61 -3.10
N HIS A 12 15.40 -8.65 -4.43
CA HIS A 12 15.25 -7.46 -5.25
C HIS A 12 13.89 -6.78 -5.01
N LEU A 13 12.79 -7.56 -4.95
CA LEU A 13 11.47 -7.04 -4.58
C LEU A 13 11.48 -6.37 -3.21
N LEU A 14 12.04 -7.03 -2.18
CA LEU A 14 12.12 -6.50 -0.82
C LEU A 14 12.90 -5.18 -0.76
N ASN A 15 14.04 -5.12 -1.45
CA ASN A 15 14.88 -3.93 -1.55
C ASN A 15 14.18 -2.81 -2.31
N ARG A 16 13.50 -3.13 -3.42
CA ARG A 16 12.69 -2.15 -4.18
C ARG A 16 11.60 -1.54 -3.31
N MET A 17 10.88 -2.37 -2.56
CA MET A 17 9.78 -1.93 -1.70
C MET A 17 10.26 -1.21 -0.43
N ASN A 18 11.56 -1.26 -0.10
CA ASN A 18 12.16 -0.57 1.04
C ASN A 18 13.32 0.37 0.65
N ASN A 19 13.36 0.82 -0.61
CA ASN A 19 14.48 1.62 -1.12
C ASN A 19 14.64 2.98 -0.41
N PHE A 20 13.59 3.49 0.26
CA PHE A 20 13.65 4.72 1.05
C PHE A 20 14.63 4.63 2.23
N TYR A 21 14.93 3.43 2.70
CA TYR A 21 15.90 3.19 3.77
C TYR A 21 17.28 2.77 3.28
N SER A 22 17.44 2.62 1.97
CA SER A 22 18.73 2.25 1.36
C SER A 22 19.69 3.43 1.29
N ALA A 23 20.99 3.13 1.18
CA ALA A 23 22.00 4.15 0.91
C ALA A 23 21.71 4.85 -0.42
N GLY A 24 21.77 6.18 -0.43
CA GLY A 24 21.49 6.99 -1.61
C GLY A 24 20.03 7.36 -1.83
N SER A 25 19.11 6.97 -0.94
CA SER A 25 17.70 7.41 -1.02
C SER A 25 17.54 8.91 -0.74
N CYS A 26 16.40 9.49 -1.14
CA CYS A 26 16.10 10.89 -0.87
C CYS A 26 15.77 11.18 0.60
N ARG A 27 15.76 10.17 1.49
CA ARG A 27 15.44 10.34 2.91
C ARG A 27 16.30 11.40 3.59
N ALA A 28 17.60 11.46 3.28
CA ALA A 28 18.51 12.41 3.91
C ALA A 28 18.25 13.87 3.52
N SER A 29 17.61 14.11 2.37
CA SER A 29 17.26 15.45 1.89
C SER A 29 15.80 15.81 2.13
N CYS A 30 14.95 14.84 2.49
CA CYS A 30 13.56 15.11 2.85
C CYS A 30 13.47 15.94 4.13
N VAL A 31 12.46 16.79 4.18
CA VAL A 31 12.03 17.50 5.39
C VAL A 31 10.82 16.79 5.99
N ARG A 32 10.65 16.90 7.30
CA ARG A 32 9.50 16.33 8.01
C ARG A 32 8.24 17.11 7.65
N PHE A 33 7.13 16.42 7.41
CA PHE A 33 5.81 17.04 7.42
C PHE A 33 5.22 16.93 8.81
N GLU A 34 4.93 18.05 9.45
CA GLU A 34 4.45 18.09 10.83
C GLU A 34 3.08 18.76 10.95
N VAL A 35 2.23 18.19 11.80
CA VAL A 35 0.94 18.77 12.20
C VAL A 35 0.91 18.72 13.72
N ASP A 36 0.68 19.87 14.36
CA ASP A 36 0.72 20.03 15.83
C ASP A 36 1.98 19.47 16.51
N GLY A 37 3.14 19.63 15.85
CA GLY A 37 4.43 19.14 16.36
C GLY A 37 4.64 17.63 16.24
N ALA A 38 3.68 16.88 15.69
CA ALA A 38 3.84 15.47 15.38
C ALA A 38 4.20 15.29 13.90
N GLN A 39 5.21 14.46 13.62
CA GLN A 39 5.56 14.09 12.26
C GLN A 39 4.49 13.14 11.69
N VAL A 40 3.94 13.50 10.53
CA VAL A 40 2.93 12.72 9.80
C VAL A 40 3.38 12.30 8.41
N GLY A 41 4.56 12.73 7.97
CA GLY A 41 5.13 12.33 6.69
C GLY A 41 6.50 12.91 6.37
N TRP A 42 6.84 12.86 5.09
CA TRP A 42 8.11 13.28 4.50
C TRP A 42 7.87 14.06 3.22
N ILE A 43 8.43 15.26 3.13
CA ILE A 43 8.30 16.13 1.95
C ILE A 43 9.67 16.26 1.29
N ARG A 44 9.72 16.05 -0.02
CA ARG A 44 10.93 16.28 -0.81
C ARG A 44 11.22 17.77 -0.98
N PRO A 45 12.50 18.18 -1.13
CA PRO A 45 12.87 19.60 -1.26
C PRO A 45 12.10 20.37 -2.34
N HIS A 46 11.89 19.76 -3.51
CA HIS A 46 11.16 20.42 -4.61
C HIS A 46 9.68 20.65 -4.26
N VAL A 47 9.03 19.69 -3.58
CA VAL A 47 7.66 19.84 -3.08
C VAL A 47 7.62 20.92 -2.00
N ALA A 48 8.57 20.92 -1.05
CA ALA A 48 8.65 21.96 -0.02
C ALA A 48 8.78 23.37 -0.63
N ALA A 49 9.54 23.52 -1.72
CA ALA A 49 9.64 24.78 -2.45
C ALA A 49 8.30 25.20 -3.06
N LEU A 50 7.52 24.27 -3.62
CA LEU A 50 6.17 24.56 -4.12
C LEU A 50 5.23 24.98 -2.98
N LEU A 51 5.23 24.25 -1.86
CA LEU A 51 4.38 24.56 -0.71
C LEU A 51 4.71 25.92 -0.08
N SER A 52 5.96 26.37 -0.17
CA SER A 52 6.38 27.70 0.33
C SER A 52 5.68 28.88 -0.36
N ARG A 53 5.07 28.65 -1.54
CA ARG A 53 4.24 29.64 -2.25
C ARG A 53 2.90 29.90 -1.56
N TYR A 54 2.52 29.06 -0.58
CA TYR A 54 1.27 29.13 0.16
C TYR A 54 1.52 29.40 1.66
N PRO A 55 2.11 30.55 2.03
CA PRO A 55 2.49 30.86 3.41
C PRO A 55 1.31 30.99 4.38
N GLN A 56 0.08 31.10 3.86
CA GLN A 56 -1.14 31.05 4.65
C GLN A 56 -1.50 29.63 5.15
N VAL A 57 -0.98 28.58 4.49
CA VAL A 57 -1.23 27.18 4.86
C VAL A 57 0.01 26.51 5.44
N PHE A 58 1.18 26.73 4.85
CA PHE A 58 2.42 26.04 5.22
C PHE A 58 3.47 26.99 5.75
N THR A 59 4.21 26.54 6.76
CA THR A 59 5.40 27.25 7.25
C THR A 59 6.58 27.05 6.30
N CYS A 60 7.46 28.04 6.21
CA CYS A 60 8.77 27.88 5.56
C CYS A 60 9.55 26.72 6.21
N PRO A 61 10.30 25.88 5.44
CA PRO A 61 11.02 24.70 5.93
C PRO A 61 12.20 25.05 6.86
N ARG A 62 11.92 25.56 8.06
CA ARG A 62 12.92 25.89 9.07
C ARG A 62 13.14 24.68 9.98
N GLY A 63 14.40 24.40 10.32
CA GLY A 63 14.74 23.26 11.20
C GLY A 63 14.45 21.87 10.59
N GLY A 64 14.38 21.77 9.26
CA GLY A 64 14.14 20.50 8.57
C GLY A 64 12.70 20.01 8.65
N ALA A 65 11.72 20.89 8.89
CA ALA A 65 10.30 20.56 8.91
C ALA A 65 9.45 21.62 8.18
N VAL A 66 8.41 21.16 7.50
CA VAL A 66 7.29 21.97 7.01
C VAL A 66 6.09 21.62 7.88
N SER A 67 5.46 22.63 8.48
CA SER A 67 4.29 22.47 9.33
C SER A 67 3.09 23.22 8.74
N LEU A 68 1.88 22.89 9.21
CA LEU A 68 0.72 23.72 8.97
C LEU A 68 0.76 25.01 9.82
N CYS A 69 0.19 26.09 9.31
CA CYS A 69 0.08 27.35 10.02
C CYS A 69 -0.80 27.24 11.27
N GLN A 70 -0.44 27.95 12.34
CA GLN A 70 -1.11 27.87 13.66
C GLN A 70 -2.60 28.25 13.65
N GLY A 71 -3.06 28.99 12.65
CA GLY A 71 -4.49 29.31 12.48
C GLY A 71 -5.34 28.15 11.96
N LEU A 72 -4.74 27.01 11.60
CA LEU A 72 -5.43 25.79 11.18
C LEU A 72 -5.53 24.83 12.37
N ASP A 73 -6.47 25.11 13.27
CA ASP A 73 -6.61 24.46 14.59
C ASP A 73 -7.68 23.34 14.65
N SER A 74 -8.34 23.05 13.53
CA SER A 74 -9.36 22.01 13.42
C SER A 74 -9.04 21.00 12.32
N TYR A 75 -9.56 19.78 12.49
CA TYR A 75 -9.44 18.69 11.51
C TYR A 75 -9.96 19.14 10.13
N GLU A 76 -11.17 19.70 10.06
CA GLU A 76 -11.77 20.21 8.84
C GLU A 76 -10.97 21.39 8.27
N GLY A 77 -10.60 22.37 9.10
CA GLY A 77 -9.87 23.56 8.65
C GLY A 77 -8.53 23.21 7.99
N ARG A 78 -7.77 22.28 8.58
CA ARG A 78 -6.52 21.76 8.01
C ARG A 78 -6.75 21.07 6.67
N SER A 79 -7.76 20.21 6.64
CA SER A 79 -8.05 19.38 5.48
C SER A 79 -8.46 20.23 4.27
N GLU A 80 -9.39 21.15 4.46
CA GLU A 80 -9.86 22.04 3.39
C GLU A 80 -8.77 23.02 2.92
N ALA A 81 -7.96 23.56 3.84
CA ALA A 81 -6.86 24.45 3.47
C ALA A 81 -5.81 23.74 2.60
N VAL A 82 -5.42 22.52 2.98
CA VAL A 82 -4.48 21.72 2.18
C VAL A 82 -5.11 21.27 0.87
N HIS A 83 -6.38 20.86 0.89
CA HIS A 83 -7.12 20.48 -0.32
C HIS A 83 -7.17 21.60 -1.35
N ALA A 84 -7.46 22.84 -0.93
CA ALA A 84 -7.46 24.00 -1.83
C ALA A 84 -6.08 24.22 -2.49
N VAL A 85 -4.98 24.05 -1.74
CA VAL A 85 -3.63 24.13 -2.30
C VAL A 85 -3.38 23.00 -3.31
N LEU A 86 -3.82 21.78 -3.00
CA LEU A 86 -3.67 20.63 -3.90
C LEU A 86 -4.43 20.81 -5.21
N LEU A 87 -5.63 21.40 -5.18
CA LEU A 87 -6.38 21.73 -6.39
C LEU A 87 -5.65 22.77 -7.24
N ALA A 88 -5.12 23.83 -6.64
CA ALA A 88 -4.33 24.83 -7.37
C ALA A 88 -3.06 24.22 -8.00
N LEU A 89 -2.34 23.37 -7.26
CA LEU A 89 -1.16 22.66 -7.78
C LEU A 89 -1.52 21.65 -8.87
N ARG A 90 -2.71 21.05 -8.82
CA ARG A 90 -3.21 20.15 -9.87
C ARG A 90 -3.45 20.89 -11.18
N GLU A 91 -3.95 22.13 -11.14
CA GLU A 91 -4.15 22.97 -12.32
C GLU A 91 -2.85 23.36 -13.02
N GLU A 92 -1.75 23.46 -12.27
CA GLU A 92 -0.42 23.75 -12.82
C GLU A 92 0.20 22.57 -13.60
N ASP A 93 -0.37 21.36 -13.46
CA ASP A 93 0.02 20.12 -14.15
C ASP A 93 1.52 19.75 -14.03
N CYS A 94 2.19 20.25 -12.98
CA CYS A 94 3.62 20.01 -12.74
C CYS A 94 3.90 18.78 -11.86
N LEU A 95 2.85 18.24 -11.20
CA LEU A 95 2.94 17.08 -10.31
C LEU A 95 2.09 15.94 -10.88
N THR A 96 2.74 14.95 -11.49
CA THR A 96 2.08 13.86 -12.23
C THR A 96 1.10 13.06 -11.38
N CYS A 97 1.43 12.83 -10.10
CA CYS A 97 0.57 12.09 -9.17
C CYS A 97 -0.81 12.74 -9.00
N LEU A 98 -0.92 14.07 -9.08
CA LEU A 98 -2.20 14.80 -8.94
C LEU A 98 -3.14 14.60 -10.14
N ARG A 99 -2.65 14.09 -11.28
CA ARG A 99 -3.51 13.66 -12.39
C ARG A 99 -4.36 12.45 -12.01
N GLY A 100 -3.85 11.60 -11.11
CA GLY A 100 -4.52 10.40 -10.61
C GLY A 100 -5.52 10.67 -9.48
N TRP A 101 -6.20 11.81 -9.51
CA TRP A 101 -7.22 12.21 -8.54
C TRP A 101 -8.40 11.25 -8.54
N ARG A 102 -8.89 10.86 -7.36
CA ARG A 102 -9.92 9.82 -7.21
C ARG A 102 -11.13 10.26 -6.37
N ASP A 103 -11.10 11.48 -5.83
CA ASP A 103 -12.07 11.93 -4.82
C ASP A 103 -12.13 10.97 -3.63
N GLU A 104 -10.96 10.44 -3.25
CA GLU A 104 -10.81 9.45 -2.21
C GLU A 104 -9.91 10.01 -1.11
N ARG A 105 -10.53 10.24 0.05
CA ARG A 105 -9.88 10.85 1.21
C ARG A 105 -9.16 9.79 2.03
N TYR A 106 -7.93 10.03 2.40
CA TYR A 106 -7.15 9.22 3.33
C TYR A 106 -6.91 9.98 4.63
N SER A 107 -6.96 9.28 5.76
CA SER A 107 -6.66 9.85 7.07
C SER A 107 -5.16 10.12 7.23
N VAL A 108 -4.81 11.34 7.67
CA VAL A 108 -3.44 11.70 8.05
C VAL A 108 -3.31 11.55 9.57
N MET A 109 -2.36 10.73 10.02
CA MET A 109 -2.10 10.48 11.44
C MET A 109 -0.63 10.06 11.67
N PRO A 110 -0.02 10.37 12.83
CA PRO A 110 1.35 9.95 13.12
C PRO A 110 1.50 8.42 13.19
N ARG A 111 0.56 7.75 13.87
CA ARG A 111 0.45 6.28 13.98
C ARG A 111 -0.99 5.87 13.75
N PHE A 112 -1.20 4.62 13.31
CA PHE A 112 -2.54 4.10 13.01
C PHE A 112 -3.53 4.18 14.18
N SER A 113 -3.04 4.06 15.42
CA SER A 113 -3.85 4.12 16.63
C SER A 113 -4.14 5.55 17.11
N ASP A 114 -3.52 6.56 16.50
CA ASP A 114 -3.71 7.95 16.89
C ASP A 114 -4.94 8.54 16.19
N PRO A 115 -5.63 9.52 16.80
CA PRO A 115 -6.70 10.25 16.11
C PRO A 115 -6.20 10.89 14.81
N PRO A 116 -6.95 10.80 13.70
CA PRO A 116 -6.64 11.54 12.48
C PRO A 116 -6.56 13.05 12.75
N VAL A 117 -5.52 13.70 12.24
CA VAL A 117 -5.30 15.15 12.40
C VAL A 117 -5.83 15.98 11.23
N MET A 118 -6.02 15.35 10.07
CA MET A 118 -6.68 15.88 8.86
C MET A 118 -6.98 14.72 7.90
N TRP A 119 -7.70 14.98 6.80
CA TRP A 119 -7.73 14.10 5.63
C TRP A 119 -6.94 14.71 4.47
N MET A 120 -6.51 13.87 3.54
CA MET A 120 -5.80 14.26 2.32
C MET A 120 -6.31 13.43 1.14
N GLU A 121 -6.38 14.02 -0.05
CA GLU A 121 -6.67 13.27 -1.27
C GLU A 121 -5.60 12.18 -1.50
N ARG A 122 -6.04 10.95 -1.79
CA ARG A 122 -5.18 9.78 -2.01
C ARG A 122 -4.04 10.06 -2.97
N ALA A 123 -4.33 10.72 -4.09
CA ALA A 123 -3.36 11.07 -5.13
C ALA A 123 -2.20 11.96 -4.64
N ALA A 124 -2.43 12.76 -3.60
CA ALA A 124 -1.43 13.67 -3.05
C ALA A 124 -0.56 13.07 -1.94
N THR A 125 -0.94 11.90 -1.39
CA THR A 125 -0.28 11.33 -0.21
C THR A 125 1.23 11.08 -0.41
N SER A 126 1.67 10.77 -1.64
CA SER A 126 3.08 10.57 -1.97
C SER A 126 3.92 11.85 -1.89
N LEU A 127 3.34 13.01 -2.20
CA LEU A 127 4.01 14.31 -2.13
C LEU A 127 4.37 14.69 -0.68
N PHE A 128 3.53 14.28 0.25
CA PHE A 128 3.67 14.53 1.68
C PHE A 128 4.26 13.35 2.43
N GLY A 129 4.55 12.23 1.76
CA GLY A 129 5.03 11.00 2.39
C GLY A 129 4.11 10.55 3.52
N VAL A 130 2.80 10.78 3.38
CA VAL A 130 1.79 10.40 4.38
C VAL A 130 1.64 8.89 4.35
N LYS A 131 1.63 8.28 5.54
CA LYS A 131 1.47 6.84 5.66
C LYS A 131 0.08 6.40 5.22
N ARG A 132 0.04 5.45 4.30
CA ARG A 132 -1.19 4.86 3.77
C ARG A 132 -1.47 3.52 4.44
N TYR A 133 -2.76 3.20 4.52
CA TYR A 133 -3.23 1.93 5.05
C TYR A 133 -4.15 1.27 4.04
N GLY A 134 -4.18 -0.05 4.05
CA GLY A 134 -5.04 -0.85 3.19
C GLY A 134 -5.26 -2.23 3.74
N VAL A 135 -6.15 -2.97 3.10
CA VAL A 135 -6.46 -4.37 3.40
C VAL A 135 -6.08 -5.23 2.21
N HIS A 136 -5.57 -6.42 2.48
CA HIS A 136 -5.28 -7.42 1.45
C HIS A 136 -5.78 -8.79 1.91
N VAL A 137 -6.38 -9.54 1.00
CA VAL A 137 -6.99 -10.85 1.29
C VAL A 137 -6.28 -11.98 0.55
N ASN A 138 -5.59 -12.83 1.30
CA ASN A 138 -5.08 -14.11 0.81
C ASN A 138 -6.23 -15.13 0.84
N ALA A 139 -6.94 -15.26 -0.27
CA ALA A 139 -7.96 -16.28 -0.39
C ALA A 139 -7.35 -17.60 -0.89
N TYR A 140 -7.60 -18.68 -0.16
CA TYR A 140 -7.05 -20.00 -0.49
C TYR A 140 -8.08 -21.10 -0.23
N THR A 141 -7.88 -22.25 -0.86
CA THR A 141 -8.65 -23.47 -0.62
C THR A 141 -7.69 -24.58 -0.21
N VAL A 142 -8.19 -25.50 0.60
CA VAL A 142 -7.50 -26.75 0.94
C VAL A 142 -8.30 -27.90 0.35
N SER A 143 -7.66 -28.78 -0.42
CA SER A 143 -8.30 -29.99 -0.96
C SER A 143 -8.50 -31.04 0.14
N ASP A 144 -9.29 -32.07 -0.13
CA ASP A 144 -9.45 -33.22 0.78
C ASP A 144 -8.12 -33.93 1.08
N GLY A 145 -7.15 -33.83 0.16
CA GLY A 145 -5.78 -34.34 0.33
C GLY A 145 -4.84 -33.41 1.10
N GLY A 146 -5.32 -32.24 1.56
CA GLY A 146 -4.52 -31.24 2.26
C GLY A 146 -3.72 -30.29 1.35
N GLU A 147 -3.92 -30.35 0.03
CA GLU A 147 -3.20 -29.48 -0.90
C GLU A 147 -3.80 -28.07 -0.88
N VAL A 148 -2.92 -27.07 -0.71
CA VAL A 148 -3.32 -25.67 -0.70
C VAL A 148 -3.22 -25.07 -2.10
N SER A 149 -4.26 -24.33 -2.50
CA SER A 149 -4.25 -23.50 -3.72
C SER A 149 -4.76 -22.10 -3.40
N MET A 150 -4.20 -21.09 -4.05
CA MET A 150 -4.50 -19.67 -3.79
C MET A 150 -5.24 -19.05 -4.98
N TRP A 151 -6.24 -18.22 -4.67
CA TRP A 151 -6.89 -17.35 -5.64
C TRP A 151 -6.08 -16.07 -5.82
N LEU A 152 -5.72 -15.78 -7.06
CA LEU A 152 -5.13 -14.51 -7.47
C LEU A 152 -6.06 -13.78 -8.45
N ALA A 153 -6.11 -12.46 -8.35
CA ALA A 153 -6.80 -11.61 -9.30
C ALA A 153 -5.82 -11.09 -10.36
N ARG A 154 -6.30 -10.88 -11.59
CA ARG A 154 -5.63 -10.10 -12.62
C ARG A 154 -6.27 -8.73 -12.65
N ARG A 155 -5.50 -7.68 -12.37
CA ARG A 155 -5.99 -6.30 -12.39
C ARG A 155 -6.46 -5.93 -13.79
N SER A 156 -7.56 -5.18 -13.87
CA SER A 156 -8.05 -4.65 -15.13
C SER A 156 -6.99 -3.80 -15.83
N SER A 157 -6.93 -3.89 -17.16
CA SER A 157 -6.07 -3.04 -17.99
C SER A 157 -6.36 -1.54 -17.85
N THR A 158 -7.52 -1.16 -17.33
CA THR A 158 -7.91 0.25 -17.10
C THR A 158 -7.51 0.78 -15.73
N LYS A 159 -6.95 -0.04 -14.83
CA LYS A 159 -6.48 0.43 -13.52
C LYS A 159 -5.37 1.45 -13.69
N GLN A 160 -5.48 2.57 -12.99
CA GLN A 160 -4.49 3.65 -13.04
C GLN A 160 -3.10 3.20 -12.57
N THR A 161 -3.04 2.26 -11.63
CA THR A 161 -1.78 1.70 -11.11
C THR A 161 -1.70 0.22 -11.40
N TYR A 162 -0.54 -0.22 -11.87
CA TYR A 162 -0.24 -1.64 -12.15
C TYR A 162 -1.33 -2.35 -12.98
N PRO A 163 -1.77 -1.79 -14.13
CA PRO A 163 -2.77 -2.44 -14.98
C PRO A 163 -2.27 -3.80 -15.47
N GLY A 164 -3.13 -4.82 -15.47
CA GLY A 164 -2.80 -6.16 -15.98
C GLY A 164 -1.88 -7.00 -15.09
N LEU A 165 -1.39 -6.48 -13.96
CA LEU A 165 -0.58 -7.29 -13.03
C LEU A 165 -1.46 -8.19 -12.16
N LEU A 166 -0.87 -9.26 -11.62
CA LEU A 166 -1.47 -10.11 -10.61
C LEU A 166 -1.55 -9.38 -9.26
N ASP A 167 -2.61 -9.66 -8.52
CA ASP A 167 -2.93 -9.09 -7.21
C ASP A 167 -3.47 -10.20 -6.29
N ASN A 168 -3.64 -9.86 -5.01
CA ASN A 168 -4.48 -10.66 -4.10
C ASN A 168 -5.91 -10.78 -4.66
N MET A 169 -6.69 -11.75 -4.21
CA MET A 169 -8.07 -11.92 -4.69
C MET A 169 -8.92 -10.66 -4.45
N ALA A 170 -8.72 -9.99 -3.32
CA ALA A 170 -9.29 -8.69 -3.03
C ALA A 170 -8.27 -7.82 -2.28
N ALA A 171 -8.16 -6.54 -2.63
CA ALA A 171 -7.30 -5.59 -1.92
C ALA A 171 -7.69 -4.12 -2.16
N GLY A 172 -7.77 -3.33 -1.09
CA GLY A 172 -8.18 -1.92 -1.21
C GLY A 172 -7.58 -1.00 -0.16
N GLY A 173 -7.63 0.29 -0.47
CA GLY A 173 -7.16 1.36 0.41
C GLY A 173 -8.12 1.62 1.56
N LEU A 174 -7.60 2.09 2.69
CA LEU A 174 -8.42 2.50 3.82
C LEU A 174 -8.79 3.99 3.68
N ALA A 175 -10.01 4.24 3.22
CA ALA A 175 -10.57 5.58 3.15
C ALA A 175 -10.75 6.20 4.54
N ALA A 176 -10.73 7.54 4.60
CA ALA A 176 -10.86 8.31 5.81
C ALA A 176 -12.20 8.04 6.51
N GLY A 177 -12.16 7.78 7.81
CA GLY A 177 -13.35 7.45 8.61
C GLY A 177 -13.90 6.04 8.40
N VAL A 178 -13.30 5.23 7.52
CA VAL A 178 -13.72 3.85 7.26
C VAL A 178 -12.88 2.86 8.08
N GLY A 179 -13.53 1.86 8.67
CA GLY A 179 -12.86 0.85 9.49
C GLY A 179 -12.32 -0.33 8.68
N ILE A 180 -11.24 -0.96 9.16
CA ILE A 180 -10.54 -2.08 8.49
C ILE A 180 -11.51 -3.19 8.07
N LYS A 181 -12.38 -3.67 8.98
CA LYS A 181 -13.34 -4.75 8.67
C LYS A 181 -14.36 -4.35 7.61
N HIS A 182 -14.80 -3.10 7.61
CA HIS A 182 -15.73 -2.61 6.60
C HIS A 182 -15.06 -2.59 5.23
N THR A 183 -13.83 -2.07 5.13
CA THR A 183 -13.05 -2.12 3.90
C THR A 183 -12.83 -3.55 3.44
N LEU A 184 -12.41 -4.46 4.33
CA LEU A 184 -12.24 -5.89 4.01
C LEU A 184 -13.48 -6.50 3.34
N VAL A 185 -14.67 -6.27 3.91
CA VAL A 185 -15.93 -6.80 3.37
C VAL A 185 -16.29 -6.14 2.04
N LYS A 186 -16.19 -4.80 1.98
CA LYS A 186 -16.48 -4.00 0.77
C LYS A 186 -15.63 -4.48 -0.40
N GLU A 187 -14.30 -4.54 -0.26
CA GLU A 187 -13.39 -4.92 -1.35
C GLU A 187 -13.60 -6.38 -1.77
N CYS A 188 -13.82 -7.29 -0.82
CA CYS A 188 -14.19 -8.69 -1.10
C CYS A 188 -15.46 -8.79 -1.96
N GLN A 189 -16.46 -7.96 -1.67
CA GLN A 189 -17.73 -7.94 -2.39
C GLN A 189 -17.58 -7.27 -3.77
N GLU A 190 -16.97 -6.11 -3.85
CA GLU A 190 -16.85 -5.30 -5.07
C GLU A 190 -15.92 -5.94 -6.10
N GLU A 191 -14.73 -6.40 -5.71
CA GLU A 191 -13.75 -6.94 -6.66
C GLU A 191 -14.07 -8.39 -7.06
N ALA A 192 -14.47 -9.22 -6.08
CA ALA A 192 -14.53 -10.68 -6.22
C ALA A 192 -15.91 -11.30 -5.98
N CYS A 193 -16.95 -10.49 -5.73
CA CYS A 193 -18.31 -10.94 -5.43
C CYS A 193 -18.38 -11.95 -4.26
N VAL A 194 -17.46 -11.85 -3.30
CA VAL A 194 -17.48 -12.70 -2.10
C VAL A 194 -18.68 -12.27 -1.23
N PRO A 195 -19.57 -13.19 -0.82
CA PRO A 195 -20.65 -12.87 0.11
C PRO A 195 -20.12 -12.34 1.43
N GLU A 196 -20.82 -11.38 2.04
CA GLU A 196 -20.44 -10.75 3.31
C GLU A 196 -20.19 -11.79 4.42
N ASP A 197 -21.08 -12.77 4.58
CA ASP A 197 -20.93 -13.84 5.57
C ASP A 197 -19.62 -14.61 5.40
N THR A 198 -19.21 -14.86 4.15
CA THR A 198 -17.92 -15.49 3.83
C THR A 198 -16.76 -14.55 4.12
N ALA A 199 -16.83 -13.29 3.65
CA ALA A 199 -15.77 -12.30 3.87
C ALA A 199 -15.50 -12.06 5.37
N MET A 200 -16.55 -12.10 6.20
CA MET A 200 -16.47 -11.96 7.65
C MET A 200 -15.78 -13.13 8.36
N THR A 201 -15.59 -14.27 7.70
CA THR A 201 -14.80 -15.39 8.25
C THR A 201 -13.29 -15.20 8.07
N ALA A 202 -12.86 -14.21 7.27
CA ALA A 202 -11.45 -13.94 7.04
C ALA A 202 -10.75 -13.57 8.36
N ARG A 203 -9.59 -14.20 8.60
CA ARG A 203 -8.85 -14.06 9.85
C ARG A 203 -7.70 -13.07 9.69
N PRO A 204 -7.53 -12.10 10.60
CA PRO A 204 -6.35 -11.24 10.59
C PRO A 204 -5.10 -12.10 10.78
N ALA A 205 -4.11 -11.93 9.91
CA ALA A 205 -2.95 -12.80 9.86
C ALA A 205 -1.63 -12.06 10.13
N ALA A 206 -1.48 -10.85 9.56
CA ALA A 206 -0.26 -10.06 9.68
C ALA A 206 -0.49 -8.57 9.38
N THR A 207 0.56 -7.78 9.53
CA THR A 207 0.66 -6.44 8.94
C THR A 207 1.98 -6.33 8.18
N VAL A 208 1.90 -6.09 6.88
CA VAL A 208 3.07 -5.94 6.02
C VAL A 208 3.31 -4.44 5.81
N SER A 209 4.45 -3.94 6.25
CA SER A 209 4.80 -2.52 6.14
C SER A 209 6.07 -2.34 5.32
N TYR A 210 6.07 -1.33 4.49
CA TYR A 210 7.20 -0.99 3.62
C TYR A 210 7.20 0.51 3.33
N THR A 211 8.34 1.04 2.91
CA THR A 211 8.44 2.43 2.47
C THR A 211 9.38 2.51 1.28
N TYR A 212 8.82 2.86 0.14
CA TYR A 212 9.60 3.08 -1.06
C TYR A 212 9.49 4.53 -1.53
N GLU A 213 10.34 4.89 -2.46
CA GLU A 213 10.36 6.18 -3.13
C GLU A 213 10.50 5.97 -4.63
N ASP A 214 9.86 6.83 -5.41
CA ASP A 214 9.99 6.91 -6.87
C ASP A 214 9.97 8.38 -7.31
N GLU A 215 9.74 8.69 -8.58
CA GLU A 215 9.70 10.08 -9.06
C GLU A 215 8.56 10.90 -8.45
N GLU A 216 7.44 10.27 -8.09
CA GLU A 216 6.23 10.93 -7.60
C GLU A 216 6.30 11.30 -6.11
N GLY A 217 7.18 10.65 -5.34
CA GLY A 217 7.37 10.99 -3.93
C GLY A 217 7.78 9.82 -3.04
N VAL A 218 7.27 9.83 -1.81
CA VAL A 218 7.57 8.83 -0.77
C VAL A 218 6.29 8.05 -0.43
N PHE A 219 6.41 6.74 -0.31
CA PHE A 219 5.30 5.81 -0.22
C PHE A 219 5.40 4.93 1.03
N PRO A 220 5.18 5.47 2.24
CA PRO A 220 5.05 4.64 3.43
C PRO A 220 3.68 3.99 3.41
N GLU A 221 3.62 2.66 3.43
CA GLU A 221 2.37 1.92 3.46
C GLU A 221 2.39 0.81 4.51
N SER A 222 1.22 0.51 5.08
CA SER A 222 0.97 -0.64 5.94
C SER A 222 -0.29 -1.36 5.49
N GLN A 223 -0.14 -2.63 5.12
CA GLN A 223 -1.23 -3.48 4.65
C GLN A 223 -1.67 -4.42 5.77
N PHE A 224 -2.95 -4.37 6.15
CA PHE A 224 -3.58 -5.33 7.04
C PHE A 224 -3.93 -6.59 6.25
N VAL A 225 -3.28 -7.70 6.59
CA VAL A 225 -3.39 -8.95 5.85
C VAL A 225 -4.42 -9.85 6.51
N PHE A 226 -5.35 -10.34 5.70
CA PHE A 226 -6.36 -11.31 6.09
C PHE A 226 -6.21 -12.59 5.28
N ASP A 227 -6.29 -13.73 5.96
CA ASP A 227 -6.34 -15.04 5.32
C ASP A 227 -7.80 -15.50 5.29
N LEU A 228 -8.30 -15.86 4.11
CA LEU A 228 -9.68 -16.31 3.89
C LEU A 228 -9.66 -17.70 3.26
N GLU A 229 -9.99 -18.71 4.05
CA GLU A 229 -10.21 -20.06 3.52
C GLU A 229 -11.59 -20.15 2.87
N VAL A 230 -11.63 -20.47 1.58
CA VAL A 230 -12.86 -20.64 0.81
C VAL A 230 -13.05 -22.11 0.44
N PRO A 231 -14.31 -22.58 0.27
CA PRO A 231 -14.56 -23.95 -0.18
C PRO A 231 -13.95 -24.24 -1.55
N VAL A 232 -13.58 -25.50 -1.81
CA VAL A 232 -13.02 -25.95 -3.12
C VAL A 232 -13.92 -25.59 -4.31
N GLY A 233 -15.24 -25.56 -4.10
CA GLY A 233 -16.24 -25.18 -5.11
C GLY A 233 -16.42 -23.66 -5.30
N PHE A 234 -15.83 -22.82 -4.45
CA PHE A 234 -15.93 -21.37 -4.55
C PHE A 234 -15.30 -20.87 -5.85
N ARG A 235 -15.98 -19.94 -6.53
CA ARG A 235 -15.47 -19.27 -7.72
C ARG A 235 -15.73 -17.77 -7.57
N PRO A 236 -14.70 -16.93 -7.43
CA PRO A 236 -14.90 -15.48 -7.43
C PRO A 236 -15.45 -15.04 -8.80
N ARG A 237 -16.17 -13.91 -8.80
CA ARG A 237 -16.68 -13.29 -10.03
C ARG A 237 -16.24 -11.85 -10.06
N ILE A 238 -15.94 -11.37 -11.26
CA ILE A 238 -15.64 -9.95 -11.50
C ILE A 238 -16.87 -9.14 -11.11
N GLY A 239 -16.72 -8.22 -10.16
CA GLY A 239 -17.81 -7.34 -9.73
C GLY A 239 -17.76 -5.98 -10.41
N ASP A 240 -17.00 -5.06 -9.83
CA ASP A 240 -16.97 -3.63 -10.19
C ASP A 240 -16.12 -3.28 -11.44
N GLY A 241 -15.43 -4.26 -12.02
CA GLY A 241 -14.58 -4.09 -13.20
C GLY A 241 -13.13 -3.68 -12.89
N GLU A 242 -12.72 -3.66 -11.62
CA GLU A 242 -11.32 -3.44 -11.22
C GLU A 242 -10.43 -4.67 -11.46
N VAL A 243 -11.05 -5.85 -11.56
CA VAL A 243 -10.44 -7.14 -11.90
C VAL A 243 -10.91 -7.58 -13.28
N GLN A 244 -10.04 -8.18 -14.08
CA GLN A 244 -10.39 -8.74 -15.40
C GLN A 244 -10.41 -10.26 -15.46
N ASP A 245 -9.72 -10.95 -14.55
CA ASP A 245 -9.70 -12.42 -14.47
C ASP A 245 -9.33 -12.89 -13.05
N PHE A 246 -9.68 -14.13 -12.73
CA PHE A 246 -9.25 -14.82 -11.52
C PHE A 246 -8.59 -16.16 -11.85
N TYR A 247 -7.56 -16.53 -11.09
CA TYR A 247 -6.88 -17.82 -11.23
C TYR A 247 -6.77 -18.52 -9.88
N LEU A 248 -7.16 -19.80 -9.85
CA LEU A 248 -6.85 -20.69 -8.74
C LEU A 248 -5.56 -21.44 -9.08
N LEU A 249 -4.50 -21.18 -8.33
CA LEU A 249 -3.16 -21.69 -8.63
C LEU A 249 -2.59 -22.51 -7.47
N SER A 250 -1.81 -23.52 -7.80
CA SER A 250 -1.00 -24.24 -6.80
C SER A 250 0.04 -23.30 -6.18
N ILE A 251 0.45 -23.58 -4.95
CA ILE A 251 1.46 -22.77 -4.25
C ILE A 251 2.79 -22.71 -5.02
N GLU A 252 3.20 -23.80 -5.68
CA GLU A 252 4.40 -23.78 -6.52
C GLU A 252 4.29 -22.79 -7.68
N LYS A 253 3.11 -22.70 -8.33
CA LYS A 253 2.90 -21.72 -9.39
C LYS A 253 2.86 -20.29 -8.85
N VAL A 254 2.30 -20.09 -7.66
CA VAL A 254 2.31 -18.80 -6.97
C VAL A 254 3.74 -18.35 -6.67
N LYS A 255 4.62 -19.24 -6.19
CA LYS A 255 6.04 -18.93 -5.97
C LYS A 255 6.73 -18.48 -7.25
N GLU A 256 6.53 -19.18 -8.37
CA GLU A 256 7.09 -18.79 -9.66
C GLU A 256 6.67 -17.37 -10.07
N LEU A 257 5.37 -17.09 -10.02
CA LEU A 257 4.79 -15.81 -10.44
C LEU A 257 5.16 -14.65 -9.52
N LEU A 258 5.22 -14.89 -8.20
CA LEU A 258 5.61 -13.90 -7.20
C LEU A 258 6.99 -13.31 -7.47
N ALA A 259 7.91 -14.14 -8.00
CA ALA A 259 9.25 -13.71 -8.35
C ALA A 259 9.37 -13.16 -9.78
N SER A 260 8.27 -12.76 -10.41
CA SER A 260 8.23 -12.19 -11.76
C SER A 260 7.64 -10.78 -11.77
N ASP A 261 7.85 -10.04 -12.87
CA ASP A 261 7.31 -8.69 -13.04
C ASP A 261 5.79 -8.67 -13.34
N ASP A 262 5.18 -9.85 -13.52
CA ASP A 262 3.73 -10.00 -13.71
C ASP A 262 2.95 -9.78 -12.41
N PHE A 263 3.62 -9.70 -11.25
CA PHE A 263 2.99 -9.49 -9.96
C PHE A 263 3.10 -8.05 -9.49
N LYS A 264 2.00 -7.49 -9.01
CA LYS A 264 2.02 -6.17 -8.37
C LYS A 264 2.93 -6.23 -7.14
N PRO A 265 3.93 -5.34 -7.02
CA PRO A 265 4.98 -5.47 -6.00
C PRO A 265 4.49 -5.55 -4.55
N ASN A 266 3.51 -4.74 -4.15
CA ASN A 266 2.99 -4.79 -2.78
C ASN A 266 2.17 -6.06 -2.49
N SER A 267 1.40 -6.54 -3.47
CA SER A 267 0.65 -7.79 -3.35
C SER A 267 1.58 -9.00 -3.30
N ALA A 268 2.68 -8.96 -4.06
CA ALA A 268 3.75 -9.97 -3.97
C ALA A 268 4.37 -10.01 -2.55
N MET A 269 4.57 -8.87 -1.89
CA MET A 269 5.03 -8.82 -0.49
C MET A 269 4.03 -9.48 0.47
N VAL A 270 2.72 -9.29 0.27
CA VAL A 270 1.66 -9.90 1.09
C VAL A 270 1.58 -11.42 0.87
N VAL A 271 1.70 -11.87 -0.38
CA VAL A 271 1.73 -13.30 -0.70
C VAL A 271 3.01 -13.96 -0.15
N LEU A 272 4.16 -13.26 -0.18
CA LEU A 272 5.39 -13.77 0.44
C LEU A 272 5.20 -14.00 1.94
N ASP A 273 4.56 -13.07 2.65
CA ASP A 273 4.19 -13.25 4.06
C ASP A 273 3.34 -14.51 4.28
N PHE A 274 2.32 -14.74 3.43
CA PHE A 274 1.53 -15.98 3.47
C PHE A 274 2.41 -17.23 3.31
N LEU A 275 3.28 -17.24 2.29
CA LEU A 275 4.15 -18.40 2.02
C LEU A 275 5.09 -18.70 3.19
N ILE A 276 5.61 -17.66 3.87
CA ILE A 276 6.48 -17.82 5.04
C ILE A 276 5.68 -18.34 6.25
N ARG A 277 4.54 -17.70 6.58
CA ARG A 277 3.72 -18.07 7.74
C ARG A 277 3.13 -19.48 7.66
N HIS A 278 2.83 -19.94 6.44
CA HIS A 278 2.30 -21.28 6.17
C HIS A 278 3.40 -22.31 5.82
N ALA A 279 4.68 -21.98 6.07
CA ALA A 279 5.83 -22.87 5.89
C ALA A 279 6.02 -23.41 4.45
N PHE A 280 5.57 -22.67 3.44
CA PHE A 280 5.85 -22.99 2.03
C PHE A 280 7.23 -22.50 1.58
N VAL A 281 7.87 -21.62 2.35
CA VAL A 281 9.28 -21.24 2.18
C VAL A 281 9.99 -21.55 3.49
N GLU A 282 10.95 -22.47 3.44
CA GLU A 282 11.65 -22.96 4.63
C GLU A 282 13.06 -22.34 4.79
N PRO A 283 13.52 -22.10 6.03
CA PRO A 283 14.82 -21.50 6.31
C PRO A 283 16.05 -22.19 5.71
N ASP A 284 16.01 -23.52 5.63
CA ASP A 284 17.14 -24.33 5.16
C ASP A 284 17.09 -24.59 3.65
N SER A 285 16.03 -24.12 2.99
CA SER A 285 15.93 -24.18 1.54
C SER A 285 16.79 -23.09 0.88
N GLY A 286 17.29 -23.34 -0.33
CA GLY A 286 17.93 -22.30 -1.15
C GLY A 286 17.00 -21.12 -1.49
N LEU A 287 15.71 -21.21 -1.14
CA LEU A 287 14.70 -20.16 -1.25
C LEU A 287 14.69 -19.20 -0.05
N TRP A 288 15.37 -19.52 1.05
CA TRP A 288 15.40 -18.63 2.21
C TRP A 288 16.35 -17.45 2.02
N LEU A 289 15.94 -16.33 2.59
CA LEU A 289 16.67 -15.08 2.54
C LEU A 289 17.38 -14.86 3.87
N SER A 290 18.71 -14.79 3.84
CA SER A 290 19.55 -14.51 5.02
C SER A 290 19.32 -13.11 5.62
N SER A 291 18.52 -12.25 4.98
CA SER A 291 18.33 -10.84 5.31
C SER A 291 16.88 -10.44 5.65
N VAL A 292 15.97 -11.39 5.94
CA VAL A 292 14.62 -11.08 6.48
C VAL A 292 14.72 -10.72 7.96
N SER A 293 15.52 -9.71 8.29
CA SER A 293 15.40 -9.02 9.57
C SER A 293 14.23 -8.04 9.45
N ARG A 294 13.24 -8.15 10.34
CA ARG A 294 12.12 -7.19 10.44
C ARG A 294 12.70 -5.77 10.49
N PRO A 295 12.41 -4.89 9.52
CA PRO A 295 12.77 -3.49 9.66
C PRO A 295 11.85 -2.90 10.74
N GLY A 296 12.40 -2.46 11.87
CA GLY A 296 11.70 -1.53 12.77
C GLY A 296 11.31 -2.01 14.18
N SER A 297 12.03 -2.94 14.81
CA SER A 297 12.00 -3.07 16.27
C SER A 297 13.18 -2.34 16.92
N VAL A 298 13.18 -1.01 16.81
CA VAL A 298 13.77 -0.05 17.78
C VAL A 298 12.87 1.19 17.77
#